data_AF-A0A9D1R276-F1
#
_entry.id   AF-A0A9D1R276-F1
#
_cell.length_a   1.000
_cell.length_b   1.000
_cell.length_c   1.000
_cell.angle_alpha   90.00
_cell.angle_beta   90.00
_cell.angle_gamma   90.00
#
_symmetry.space_group_name_H-M   'P 1'
#
loop_
_entity.id
_entity.type
_entity.pdbx_description
1 polymer ?
#
loop_
_entity_poly.entity_id
_entity_poly.type
_entity_poly.pdbx_seq_one_letter_code
_entity_poly.pdbx_strand_id
1 'polypeptide(L)' 'MNGLFVTGTDTDAGKTTVAAALLRAVLGLGVPALAVKPVQTGCLEAESGGG' A
#
# COMPACT_ATOMS: atom_id res chain seq x y z
N MET A 1 -5.56 -3.32 -18.28
CA MET A 1 -4.73 -3.10 -17.06
C MET A 1 -5.49 -2.09 -16.22
N ASN A 2 -5.98 -2.47 -15.03
CA ASN A 2 -6.72 -1.57 -14.15
C ASN A 2 -5.87 -1.36 -12.89
N GLY A 3 -5.36 -0.16 -12.66
CA GLY A 3 -4.50 0.16 -11.53
C GLY A 3 -4.53 1.65 -11.21
N LEU A 4 -4.43 1.98 -9.92
CA LEU A 4 -4.37 3.34 -9.41
C LEU A 4 -3.01 3.55 -8.74
N PHE A 5 -2.31 4.63 -9.11
CA PHE A 5 -1.06 5.02 -8.47
C PHE A 5 -1.27 6.28 -7.63
N VAL A 6 -1.11 6.15 -6.32
CA VAL A 6 -1.25 7.28 -5.38
C VAL A 6 0.13 7.90 -5.16
N THR A 7 0.35 9.06 -5.78
CA THR A 7 1.53 9.90 -5.56
C THR A 7 1.24 10.98 -4.50
N GLY A 8 2.27 11.68 -4.03
CA GLY A 8 2.13 12.85 -3.16
C GLY A 8 3.41 13.64 -3.09
N THR A 9 3.29 14.92 -2.75
CA THR A 9 4.37 15.91 -2.78
C THR A 9 5.33 15.83 -1.60
N ASP A 10 4.90 15.19 -0.51
CA ASP A 10 5.65 15.02 0.73
C ASP A 10 5.37 13.62 1.32
N THR A 11 6.21 13.14 2.23
CA THR A 11 6.10 11.85 2.92
C THR A 11 4.82 11.77 3.74
N ASP A 12 4.45 12.83 4.45
CA ASP A 12 3.28 12.85 5.36
C ASP A 12 2.02 13.48 4.76
N ALA A 13 1.97 13.63 3.44
CA ALA A 13 0.79 14.13 2.72
C ALA A 13 -0.45 13.20 2.79
N GLY A 14 -0.48 12.18 3.65
CA GLY A 14 -1.65 11.31 3.85
C GLY A 14 -1.85 10.22 2.80
N LYS A 15 -0.84 9.92 1.96
CA LYS A 15 -0.93 8.92 0.87
C LYS A 15 -1.44 7.55 1.34
N THR A 16 -0.98 7.08 2.51
CA THR A 16 -1.43 5.80 3.08
C THR A 16 -2.93 5.79 3.36
N THR A 17 -3.44 6.86 3.97
CA THR A 17 -4.86 7.01 4.28
C THR A 17 -5.70 7.04 3.00
N VAL A 18 -5.26 7.79 1.99
CA VAL A 18 -5.94 7.86 0.69
C VAL A 18 -5.94 6.51 -0.02
N ALA A 19 -4.80 5.81 -0.08
CA ALA A 19 -4.69 4.50 -0.70
C ALA A 19 -5.59 3.46 0.00
N ALA A 20 -5.64 3.48 1.34
CA ALA A 20 -6.51 2.60 2.11
C ALA A 20 -8.00 2.90 1.87
N ALA A 21 -8.39 4.18 1.80
CA ALA A 21 -9.77 4.59 1.51
C ALA A 21 -10.20 4.15 0.11
N LEU A 22 -9.36 4.34 -0.90
CA LEU A 22 -9.61 3.88 -2.27
C LEU A 22 -9.76 2.36 -2.33
N LEU A 23 -8.87 1.61 -1.67
CA LEU A 23 -8.98 0.15 -1.62
C LEU A 23 -10.32 -0.29 -1.02
N ARG A 24 -10.73 0.31 0.12
CA ARG A 24 -12.00 -0.02 0.77
C ARG A 24 -13.19 0.31 -0.12
N ALA A 25 -13.16 1.44 -0.83
CA ALA A 25 -14.23 1.81 -1.76
C ALA A 25 -14.35 0.80 -2.92
N VAL A 26 -13.24 0.42 -3.54
CA VAL A 26 -13.23 -0.54 -4.66
C VAL A 26 -13.71 -1.93 -4.19
N LEU A 27 -13.24 -2.40 -3.04
CA LEU A 27 -13.72 -3.64 -2.43
C LEU A 27 -15.22 -3.57 -2.11
N GLY A 28 -15.71 -2.43 -1.65
CA GLY A 28 -17.14 -2.19 -1.39
C GLY A 28 -18.02 -2.25 -2.64
N LEU A 29 -17.44 -2.04 -3.83
CA LEU A 29 -18.11 -2.23 -5.12
C LEU A 29 -18.10 -3.71 -5.59
N GLY A 30 -17.60 -4.63 -4.77
CA GLY A 30 -17.47 -6.06 -5.14
C GLY A 30 -16.34 -6.32 -6.13
N VAL A 31 -15.47 -5.34 -6.39
CA VAL A 31 -14.33 -5.47 -7.29
C VAL A 31 -13.12 -5.98 -6.50
N PRO A 32 -12.54 -7.14 -6.87
CA PRO A 32 -11.31 -7.62 -6.25
C PRO A 32 -10.18 -6.61 -6.44
N ALA A 33 -9.55 -6.17 -5.35
CA ALA A 33 -8.47 -5.21 -5.37
C ALA A 33 -7.44 -5.47 -4.27
N LEU A 34 -6.20 -5.05 -4.50
CA LEU A 34 -5.08 -5.19 -3.57
C LEU A 34 -4.31 -3.86 -3.50
N ALA A 35 -3.93 -3.44 -2.29
CA ALA A 35 -2.96 -2.37 -2.10
C ALA A 35 -1.54 -2.94 -2.15
N VAL A 36 -0.67 -2.31 -2.95
CA VAL A 36 0.75 -2.67 -3.08
C VAL A 36 1.59 -1.48 -2.67
N LYS A 37 2.50 -1.69 -1.73
CA LYS A 37 3.54 -0.72 -1.38
C LYS A 37 4.87 -1.21 -1.96
N PRO A 38 5.32 -0.67 -3.11
CA PRO A 38 6.45 -1.23 -3.83
C PRO A 38 7.78 -1.06 -3.10
N VAL A 39 7.90 -0.01 -2.27
CA VAL A 39 9.11 0.31 -1.53
C VAL A 39 8.74 0.71 -0.11
N GLN A 40 9.39 0.12 0.88
CA GLN A 40 9.30 0.48 2.28
C GLN A 40 10.70 0.54 2.89
N THR A 41 10.97 1.60 3.63
CA THR A 41 12.20 1.77 4.43
C THR A 41 11.94 1.30 5.87
N GLY A 42 13.00 0.93 6.59
CA GLY A 42 12.90 0.52 8.00
C GLY A 42 12.38 -0.91 8.23
N CYS A 43 12.43 -1.78 7.22
CA CYS A 43 12.15 -3.19 7.41
C CYS A 43 13.25 -3.80 8.31
N LEU A 44 12.86 -4.50 9.36
CA LEU A 44 13.79 -5.39 10.07
C LEU A 44 14.13 -6.54 9.11
N GLU A 45 15.42 -6.86 8.98
CA GLU A 45 15.81 -8.10 8.32
C GLU A 45 15.16 -9.24 9.11
N ALA A 46 14.39 -10.10 8.43
CA ALA A 46 13.86 -11.29 9.06
C ALA A 46 15.06 -12.09 9.54
N GLU A 47 15.17 -12.31 10.85
CA GLU A 47 16.23 -13.11 11.43
C GLU A 47 16.19 -14.49 10.78
N SER A 48 17.14 -14.76 9.88
CA SER A 48 17.39 -16.10 9.38
C SER A 48 17.83 -16.91 10.58
N GLY A 49 16.88 -17.63 11.19
CA GLY A 49 17.14 -18.54 12.29
C GLY A 49 18.23 -19.52 11.88
N GLY A 50 19.44 -19.33 12.44
CA GLY A 50 20.52 -20.30 12.36
C GLY A 50 20.13 -21.52 13.18
N GLY A 51 20.00 -22.66 12.50
CA GLY A 51 20.05 -23.99 13.09
C GLY A 51 21.40 -24.62 12.86
#